data_AF-A0A139Y0P2-F1
#
_entry.id   AF-A0A139Y0P2-F1
#
_cell.length_a   1.000
_cell.length_b   1.000
_cell.length_c   1.000
_cell.angle_alpha   90.00
_cell.angle_beta   90.00
_cell.angle_gamma   90.00
#
_symmetry.space_group_name_H-M   'P 1'
#
loop_
_entity.id
_entity.type
_entity.pdbx_description
1 polymer ?
#
loop_
_entity_poly.entity_id
_entity_poly.type
_entity_poly.pdbx_seq_one_letter_code
_entity_poly.pdbx_strand_id
1 'polypeptide(L)'
;VRYMTPEILSKLVPALLQRLRTSVGSASRCSVCMLLTWTITEHCGSGTGVVRSSSSSSALACSTAPALCAAPGRTEQSAGGKGEERGDAQFSIAPQDAKKLLRGLARSLTDNSPPVQKAAATALAAVSRFVGDDQLGELILAQLLKPLGSEVVESGAAGSAEANRLEARLGLGRALLEVCKRCSERLMLPAIRGRIAARSFVLSRGEAKGDAQEIWRQLFAEVSGASDCVTVQRFLSFILEDLRLLLDSPWREDKGDAACALQAVCRLLSPIWTDTGRRKCDPA
;
A
#
# COMPACT_ATOMS: atom_id res chain seq x y z
N VAL A 1 -11.07 -28.25 -5.76
CA VAL A 1 -11.79 -27.22 -4.97
C VAL A 1 -12.44 -26.27 -5.97
N ARG A 2 -13.61 -26.64 -6.53
CA ARG A 2 -14.39 -25.82 -7.48
C ARG A 2 -15.65 -25.21 -6.83
N TYR A 3 -15.64 -25.10 -5.50
CA TYR A 3 -16.86 -24.93 -4.68
C TYR A 3 -16.89 -23.64 -3.84
N MET A 4 -15.88 -22.77 -3.88
CA MET A 4 -15.86 -21.57 -3.04
C MET A 4 -16.57 -20.40 -3.74
N THR A 5 -17.90 -20.34 -3.66
CA THR A 5 -18.66 -19.21 -4.23
C THR A 5 -18.54 -17.95 -3.36
N PRO A 6 -18.80 -16.74 -3.91
CA PRO A 6 -18.83 -15.51 -3.12
C PRO A 6 -19.76 -15.57 -1.91
N GLU A 7 -20.90 -16.26 -2.02
CA GLU A 7 -21.88 -16.43 -0.94
C GLU A 7 -21.32 -17.29 0.18
N ILE A 8 -20.58 -18.37 -0.17
CA ILE A 8 -19.91 -19.22 0.81
C ILE A 8 -18.81 -18.42 1.50
N LEU A 9 -18.02 -17.66 0.74
CA LEU A 9 -16.97 -16.82 1.31
C LEU A 9 -17.55 -15.77 2.27
N SER A 10 -18.64 -15.09 1.90
CA SER A 10 -19.34 -14.12 2.76
C SER A 10 -19.79 -14.74 4.08
N LYS A 11 -20.38 -15.95 4.04
CA LYS A 11 -20.75 -16.71 5.26
C LYS A 11 -19.55 -17.08 6.13
N LEU A 12 -18.38 -17.28 5.52
CA LEU A 12 -17.15 -17.61 6.24
C LEU A 12 -16.44 -16.40 6.85
N VAL A 13 -16.71 -15.17 6.37
CA VAL A 13 -16.03 -13.95 6.84
C VAL A 13 -15.96 -13.82 8.36
N PRO A 14 -17.06 -13.99 9.13
CA PRO A 14 -16.99 -13.91 10.59
C PRO A 14 -16.00 -14.91 11.21
N ALA A 15 -16.00 -16.16 10.73
CA ALA A 15 -15.11 -17.21 11.23
C ALA A 15 -13.65 -16.94 10.84
N LEU A 16 -13.39 -16.46 9.62
CA LEU A 16 -12.05 -16.08 9.17
C LEU A 16 -11.51 -14.90 10.00
N LEU A 17 -12.33 -13.90 10.27
CA LEU A 17 -11.96 -12.76 11.13
C LEU A 17 -11.71 -13.19 12.58
N GLN A 18 -12.51 -14.11 13.12
CA GLN A 18 -12.26 -14.66 14.43
C GLN A 18 -10.91 -15.39 14.45
N ARG A 19 -10.61 -16.21 13.44
CA ARG A 19 -9.32 -16.90 13.34
C ARG A 19 -8.14 -15.94 13.23
N LEU A 20 -8.24 -14.87 12.44
CA LEU A 20 -7.19 -13.84 12.37
C LEU A 20 -6.96 -13.14 13.73
N ARG A 21 -7.98 -13.03 14.58
CA ARG A 21 -7.90 -12.37 15.89
C ARG A 21 -7.44 -13.28 17.02
N THR A 22 -7.95 -14.51 17.08
CA THR A 22 -7.83 -15.38 18.25
C THR A 22 -6.89 -16.56 18.06
N SER A 23 -6.36 -16.77 16.85
CA SER A 23 -5.45 -17.90 16.63
C SER A 23 -4.14 -17.71 17.39
N VAL A 24 -3.71 -18.75 18.08
CA VAL A 24 -2.50 -18.76 18.93
C VAL A 24 -1.21 -19.03 18.13
N GLY A 25 -1.26 -19.02 16.79
CA GLY A 25 -0.10 -19.42 15.97
C GLY A 25 -0.04 -18.78 14.58
N SER A 26 1.19 -18.51 14.14
CA SER A 26 1.52 -17.95 12.83
C SER A 26 0.97 -18.81 11.68
N ALA A 27 1.05 -20.13 11.79
CA ALA A 27 0.56 -21.08 10.79
C ALA A 27 -0.94 -20.88 10.49
N SER A 28 -1.78 -20.76 11.52
CA SER A 28 -3.22 -20.57 11.33
C SER A 28 -3.55 -19.24 10.64
N ARG A 29 -2.83 -18.16 10.95
CA ARG A 29 -3.03 -16.84 10.31
C ARG A 29 -2.55 -16.84 8.88
N CYS A 30 -1.40 -17.46 8.61
CA CYS A 30 -0.89 -17.70 7.27
C CYS A 30 -1.92 -18.48 6.44
N SER A 31 -2.49 -19.57 6.96
CA SER A 31 -3.48 -20.37 6.25
C SER A 31 -4.72 -19.56 5.87
N VAL A 32 -5.21 -18.69 6.75
CA VAL A 32 -6.35 -17.80 6.42
C VAL A 32 -5.97 -16.80 5.31
N CYS A 33 -4.79 -16.20 5.38
CA CYS A 33 -4.31 -15.28 4.35
C CYS A 33 -4.11 -15.98 3.00
N MET A 34 -3.54 -17.19 3.01
CA MET A 34 -3.34 -18.00 1.81
C MET A 34 -4.68 -18.45 1.22
N LEU A 35 -5.66 -18.83 2.04
CA LEU A 35 -7.01 -19.19 1.59
C LEU A 35 -7.66 -18.01 0.87
N LEU A 36 -7.67 -16.82 1.50
CA LEU A 36 -8.24 -15.60 0.91
C LEU A 36 -7.56 -15.25 -0.41
N THR A 37 -6.23 -15.30 -0.44
CA THR A 37 -5.45 -15.04 -1.67
C THR A 37 -5.85 -16.03 -2.75
N TRP A 38 -5.77 -17.32 -2.44
CA TRP A 38 -6.02 -18.41 -3.39
C TRP A 38 -7.44 -18.31 -3.97
N THR A 39 -8.47 -18.17 -3.14
CA THR A 39 -9.86 -18.04 -3.59
C THR A 39 -10.04 -16.86 -4.53
N ILE A 40 -9.49 -15.70 -4.21
CA ILE A 40 -9.64 -14.52 -5.07
C ILE A 40 -8.84 -14.68 -6.36
N THR A 41 -7.61 -15.22 -6.30
CA THR A 41 -6.78 -15.42 -7.50
C THR A 41 -7.33 -16.49 -8.44
N GLU A 42 -7.96 -17.53 -7.91
CA GLU A 42 -8.59 -18.59 -8.71
C GLU A 42 -9.75 -18.02 -9.54
N HIS A 43 -10.53 -17.11 -8.96
CA HIS A 43 -11.72 -16.57 -9.62
C HIS A 43 -11.49 -15.26 -10.39
N CYS A 44 -10.54 -14.43 -9.97
CA CYS A 44 -10.31 -13.09 -10.53
C CYS A 44 -8.95 -12.95 -11.22
N GLY A 45 -8.16 -14.02 -11.30
CA GLY A 45 -6.78 -14.01 -11.76
C GLY A 45 -5.83 -13.24 -10.83
N SER A 46 -4.54 -13.23 -11.17
CA SER A 46 -3.48 -12.60 -10.38
C SER A 46 -3.40 -11.07 -10.50
N GLY A 47 -4.32 -10.43 -11.22
CA GLY A 47 -4.32 -8.97 -11.40
C GLY A 47 -4.56 -8.21 -10.09
N THR A 48 -4.07 -6.98 -10.01
CA THR A 48 -4.21 -6.06 -8.86
C THR A 48 -5.30 -5.00 -9.06
N GLY A 49 -5.87 -4.92 -10.27
CA GLY A 49 -6.90 -3.95 -10.63
C GLY A 49 -8.21 -4.14 -9.87
N VAL A 50 -8.94 -3.03 -9.70
CA VAL A 50 -10.28 -3.00 -9.10
C VAL A 50 -11.23 -3.89 -9.89
N VAL A 51 -11.86 -4.85 -9.21
CA VAL A 51 -12.94 -5.65 -9.79
C VAL A 51 -14.20 -4.81 -9.72
N ARG A 52 -14.48 -4.04 -10.79
CA ARG A 52 -15.75 -3.35 -10.94
C ARG A 52 -16.83 -4.39 -11.23
N SER A 53 -17.86 -4.45 -10.39
CA SER A 53 -19.09 -5.17 -10.74
C SER A 53 -19.65 -4.50 -11.98
N SER A 54 -19.62 -5.21 -13.11
CA SER A 54 -20.25 -4.75 -14.33
C SER A 54 -21.77 -4.81 -14.13
N SER A 55 -22.38 -3.71 -13.70
CA SER A 55 -23.76 -3.44 -14.09
C SER A 55 -23.71 -3.10 -15.56
N SER A 56 -24.32 -3.95 -16.39
CA SER A 56 -24.49 -3.72 -17.82
C SER A 56 -25.01 -2.30 -18.07
N SER A 57 -24.21 -1.48 -18.76
CA SER A 57 -24.72 -0.33 -19.50
C SER A 57 -24.01 -0.37 -20.84
N SER A 58 -24.81 -0.78 -21.82
CA SER A 58 -24.46 -0.92 -23.22
C SER A 58 -23.80 0.35 -23.77
N ALA A 59 -22.86 0.09 -24.67
CA ALA A 59 -22.11 1.04 -25.45
C ALA A 59 -22.94 2.19 -26.04
N LEU A 60 -22.40 3.41 -25.93
CA LEU A 60 -22.44 4.41 -26.99
C LEU A 60 -21.07 5.10 -27.02
N ALA A 61 -20.16 4.52 -27.81
CA ALA A 61 -18.97 5.20 -28.27
C ALA A 61 -19.39 6.23 -29.32
N CYS A 62 -19.40 7.51 -28.97
CA CYS A 62 -19.30 8.60 -29.94
C CYS A 62 -17.86 9.13 -29.88
N SER A 63 -16.98 8.55 -30.68
CA SER A 63 -15.71 9.20 -31.05
C SER A 63 -15.77 9.49 -32.54
N THR A 64 -15.97 10.77 -32.86
CA THR A 64 -15.84 11.32 -34.19
C THR A 64 -14.36 11.47 -34.54
N ALA A 65 -13.88 10.66 -35.48
CA ALA A 65 -12.70 10.96 -36.29
C ALA A 65 -12.93 10.50 -37.74
N PRO A 66 -12.52 11.28 -38.75
CA PRO A 66 -12.93 11.08 -40.13
C PRO A 66 -12.10 10.03 -40.88
N ALA A 67 -12.76 9.46 -41.90
CA ALA A 67 -12.30 8.41 -42.81
C ALA A 67 -11.27 8.86 -43.84
N LEU A 68 -10.55 7.87 -44.41
CA LEU A 68 -9.90 7.74 -45.74
C LEU A 68 -8.84 6.61 -45.58
N CYS A 69 -8.69 5.52 -46.34
CA CYS A 69 -9.05 5.10 -47.71
C CYS A 69 -9.18 3.57 -47.80
N ALA A 70 -9.75 3.09 -48.90
CA ALA A 70 -10.18 1.72 -49.18
C ALA A 70 -9.11 0.77 -49.78
N ALA A 71 -9.30 -0.56 -49.60
CA ALA A 71 -9.20 -1.59 -50.66
C ALA A 71 -9.73 -2.97 -50.13
N PRO A 72 -10.43 -3.79 -50.95
CA PRO A 72 -11.11 -5.01 -50.50
C PRO A 72 -10.31 -6.29 -50.79
N GLY A 73 -10.47 -7.33 -49.96
CA GLY A 73 -9.92 -8.65 -50.27
C GLY A 73 -10.22 -9.74 -49.25
N ARG A 74 -11.06 -10.70 -49.68
CA ARG A 74 -11.22 -12.10 -49.23
C ARG A 74 -11.91 -12.41 -47.89
N THR A 75 -13.16 -12.82 -48.07
CA THR A 75 -13.90 -13.82 -47.30
C THR A 75 -13.16 -15.14 -47.14
N GLU A 76 -12.99 -15.60 -45.90
CA GLU A 76 -13.03 -17.02 -45.57
C GLU A 76 -14.01 -17.21 -44.40
N GLN A 77 -15.08 -17.94 -44.71
CA GLN A 77 -16.02 -18.50 -43.75
C GLN A 77 -15.30 -19.60 -42.98
N SER A 78 -15.30 -19.53 -41.65
CA SER A 78 -15.20 -20.74 -40.82
C SER A 78 -16.42 -20.81 -39.92
N ALA A 79 -17.14 -21.91 -40.09
CA ALA A 79 -18.41 -22.19 -39.50
C ALA A 79 -18.28 -22.59 -38.01
N GLY A 80 -19.26 -22.14 -37.23
CA GLY A 80 -19.97 -23.00 -36.28
C GLY A 80 -19.15 -23.65 -35.17
N GLY A 81 -18.86 -22.89 -34.12
CA GLY A 81 -18.69 -23.44 -32.77
C GLY A 81 -19.71 -22.81 -31.85
N LYS A 82 -20.82 -23.52 -31.56
CA LYS A 82 -21.73 -23.21 -30.46
C LYS A 82 -20.95 -23.38 -29.14
N GLY A 83 -20.24 -22.34 -28.72
CA GLY A 83 -19.86 -22.18 -27.32
C GLY A 83 -21.05 -21.55 -26.61
N GLU A 84 -21.70 -22.30 -25.73
CA GLU A 84 -22.63 -21.72 -24.76
C GLU A 84 -21.94 -20.53 -24.08
N GLU A 85 -22.47 -19.32 -24.30
CA GLU A 85 -22.16 -18.16 -23.47
C GLU A 85 -22.71 -18.45 -22.07
N ARG A 86 -21.93 -19.21 -21.30
CA ARG A 86 -22.09 -19.29 -19.86
C ARG A 86 -21.79 -17.88 -19.37
N GLY A 87 -22.83 -17.14 -18.98
CA GLY A 87 -22.67 -15.86 -18.31
C GLY A 87 -21.83 -16.08 -17.06
N ASP A 88 -20.53 -15.89 -17.16
CA ASP A 88 -19.59 -15.98 -16.05
C ASP A 88 -19.94 -14.85 -15.10
N ALA A 89 -20.75 -15.19 -14.08
CA ALA A 89 -21.01 -14.31 -12.96
C ALA A 89 -19.64 -13.97 -12.35
N GLN A 90 -19.18 -12.75 -12.62
CA GLN A 90 -17.90 -12.25 -12.14
C GLN A 90 -17.85 -12.38 -10.63
N PHE A 91 -16.91 -13.17 -10.11
CA PHE A 91 -16.75 -13.36 -8.67
C PHE A 91 -16.60 -12.00 -7.98
N SER A 92 -17.51 -11.69 -7.08
CA SER A 92 -17.57 -10.38 -6.41
C SER A 92 -17.88 -10.55 -4.93
N ILE A 93 -17.02 -10.01 -4.09
CA ILE A 93 -17.24 -9.97 -2.64
C ILE A 93 -18.02 -8.70 -2.32
N ALA A 94 -19.04 -8.81 -1.47
CA ALA A 94 -19.76 -7.64 -0.98
C ALA A 94 -18.77 -6.61 -0.39
N PRO A 95 -18.85 -5.32 -0.78
CA PRO A 95 -17.89 -4.30 -0.32
C PRO A 95 -17.78 -4.20 1.22
N GLN A 96 -18.88 -4.47 1.93
CA GLN A 96 -18.91 -4.48 3.40
C GLN A 96 -18.04 -5.61 3.99
N ASP A 97 -18.07 -6.78 3.36
CA ASP A 97 -17.29 -7.92 3.81
C ASP A 97 -15.81 -7.75 3.45
N ALA A 98 -15.51 -7.21 2.26
CA ALA A 98 -14.16 -6.81 1.88
C ALA A 98 -13.57 -5.80 2.88
N LYS A 99 -14.32 -4.77 3.29
CA LYS A 99 -13.90 -3.82 4.34
C LYS A 99 -13.59 -4.50 5.67
N LYS A 100 -14.44 -5.43 6.13
CA LYS A 100 -14.19 -6.16 7.37
C LYS A 100 -12.93 -7.02 7.27
N LEU A 101 -12.75 -7.72 6.14
CA LEU A 101 -11.56 -8.53 5.86
C LEU A 101 -10.29 -7.69 5.85
N LEU A 102 -10.28 -6.53 5.17
CA LEU A 102 -9.12 -5.64 5.17
C LEU A 102 -8.76 -5.18 6.58
N ARG A 103 -9.73 -4.82 7.43
CA ARG A 103 -9.47 -4.46 8.83
C ARG A 103 -8.91 -5.63 9.64
N GLY A 104 -9.37 -6.85 9.37
CA GLY A 104 -8.83 -8.07 9.98
C GLY A 104 -7.38 -8.33 9.57
N LEU A 105 -7.11 -8.22 8.27
CA LEU A 105 -5.78 -8.41 7.68
C LEU A 105 -4.79 -7.34 8.14
N ALA A 106 -5.24 -6.11 8.35
CA ALA A 106 -4.37 -5.02 8.81
C ALA A 106 -3.64 -5.35 10.12
N ARG A 107 -4.27 -6.09 11.04
CA ARG A 107 -3.62 -6.55 12.27
C ARG A 107 -2.56 -7.61 12.01
N SER A 108 -2.76 -8.44 10.99
CA SER A 108 -1.80 -9.47 10.58
C SER A 108 -0.61 -8.90 9.81
N LEU A 109 -0.72 -7.68 9.26
CA LEU A 109 0.42 -6.98 8.64
C LEU A 109 1.49 -6.61 9.65
N THR A 110 1.11 -6.31 10.89
CA THR A 110 2.03 -5.95 11.98
C THR A 110 2.32 -7.14 12.89
N ASP A 111 2.18 -8.37 12.40
CA ASP A 111 2.48 -9.56 13.19
C ASP A 111 3.99 -9.75 13.38
N ASN A 112 4.43 -10.31 14.51
CA ASN A 112 5.86 -10.55 14.76
C ASN A 112 6.48 -11.56 13.77
N SER A 113 5.66 -12.37 13.10
CA SER A 113 6.13 -13.38 12.14
C SER A 113 6.21 -12.82 10.72
N PRO A 114 7.41 -12.69 10.10
CA PRO A 114 7.55 -12.18 8.73
C PRO A 114 6.75 -12.96 7.67
N PRO A 115 6.64 -14.31 7.74
CA PRO A 115 5.75 -15.06 6.85
C PRO A 115 4.29 -14.62 6.93
N VAL A 116 3.77 -14.31 8.13
CA VAL A 116 2.39 -13.82 8.33
C VAL A 116 2.23 -12.44 7.71
N GLN A 117 3.19 -11.54 7.91
CA GLN A 117 3.16 -10.20 7.29
C GLN A 117 3.08 -10.30 5.76
N LYS A 118 3.92 -11.14 5.14
CA LYS A 118 3.95 -11.35 3.69
C LYS A 118 2.65 -11.96 3.16
N ALA A 119 2.12 -12.96 3.86
CA ALA A 119 0.85 -13.59 3.49
C ALA A 119 -0.31 -12.60 3.63
N ALA A 120 -0.34 -11.82 4.71
CA ALA A 120 -1.35 -10.79 4.96
C ALA A 120 -1.29 -9.67 3.91
N ALA A 121 -0.11 -9.22 3.50
CA ALA A 121 0.04 -8.21 2.43
C ALA A 121 -0.48 -8.73 1.09
N THR A 122 -0.26 -10.02 0.80
CA THR A 122 -0.75 -10.67 -0.43
C THR A 122 -2.28 -10.81 -0.40
N ALA A 123 -2.83 -11.26 0.72
CA ALA A 123 -4.28 -11.34 0.92
C ALA A 123 -4.94 -9.94 0.87
N LEU A 124 -4.29 -8.94 1.47
CA LEU A 124 -4.76 -7.56 1.45
C LEU A 124 -4.82 -7.02 0.03
N ALA A 125 -3.78 -7.23 -0.78
CA ALA A 125 -3.79 -6.83 -2.18
C ALA A 125 -4.94 -7.49 -2.96
N ALA A 126 -5.15 -8.79 -2.77
CA ALA A 126 -6.25 -9.51 -3.40
C ALA A 126 -7.63 -8.98 -2.97
N VAL A 127 -7.88 -8.86 -1.66
CA VAL A 127 -9.16 -8.38 -1.10
C VAL A 127 -9.40 -6.91 -1.44
N SER A 128 -8.35 -6.10 -1.54
CA SER A 128 -8.47 -4.67 -1.79
C SER A 128 -9.21 -4.41 -3.11
N ARG A 129 -9.15 -5.32 -4.08
CA ARG A 129 -9.77 -5.17 -5.41
C ARG A 129 -11.28 -4.91 -5.37
N PHE A 130 -11.93 -5.21 -4.25
CA PHE A 130 -13.37 -5.03 -4.02
C PHE A 130 -13.72 -3.75 -3.21
N VAL A 131 -12.74 -2.90 -2.92
CA VAL A 131 -12.95 -1.58 -2.28
C VAL A 131 -12.33 -0.47 -3.13
N GLY A 132 -12.81 0.76 -2.96
CA GLY A 132 -12.23 1.93 -3.62
C GLY A 132 -10.85 2.31 -3.07
N ASP A 133 -10.07 3.04 -3.87
CA ASP A 133 -8.70 3.44 -3.51
C ASP A 133 -8.65 4.34 -2.28
N ASP A 134 -9.62 5.24 -2.12
CA ASP A 134 -9.75 6.10 -0.93
C ASP A 134 -9.90 5.28 0.35
N GLN A 135 -10.71 4.22 0.31
CA GLN A 135 -10.98 3.37 1.48
C GLN A 135 -9.77 2.50 1.85
N LEU A 136 -9.04 2.02 0.83
CA LEU A 136 -7.77 1.34 1.05
C LEU A 136 -6.77 2.31 1.68
N GLY A 137 -6.70 3.53 1.16
CA GLY A 137 -5.87 4.61 1.66
C GLY A 137 -6.11 4.96 3.12
N GLU A 138 -7.36 5.20 3.49
CA GLU A 138 -7.78 5.46 4.88
C GLU A 138 -7.37 4.33 5.83
N LEU A 139 -7.49 3.08 5.38
CA LEU A 139 -7.11 1.92 6.18
C LEU A 139 -5.59 1.85 6.40
N ILE A 140 -4.79 2.11 5.35
CA ILE A 140 -3.33 2.19 5.47
C ILE A 140 -2.93 3.34 6.39
N LEU A 141 -3.58 4.50 6.29
CA LEU A 141 -3.34 5.64 7.17
C LEU A 141 -3.64 5.29 8.64
N ALA A 142 -4.79 4.69 8.92
CA ALA A 142 -5.22 4.37 10.27
C ALA A 142 -4.39 3.27 10.94
N GLN A 143 -3.82 2.33 10.16
CA GLN A 143 -3.17 1.14 10.70
C GLN A 143 -1.64 1.19 10.60
N LEU A 144 -1.10 1.63 9.46
CA LEU A 144 0.34 1.57 9.17
C LEU A 144 1.04 2.95 9.21
N LEU A 145 0.29 4.05 9.06
CA LEU A 145 0.86 5.41 9.05
C LEU A 145 0.33 6.28 10.19
N LYS A 146 0.13 5.71 11.38
CA LYS A 146 -0.19 6.47 12.60
C LYS A 146 0.85 7.59 12.84
N PRO A 147 0.52 8.71 13.49
CA PRO A 147 1.47 9.81 13.71
C PRO A 147 2.81 9.33 14.27
N LEU A 148 3.91 9.83 13.71
CA LEU A 148 5.25 9.42 14.15
C LEU A 148 5.49 9.86 15.59
N GLY A 149 6.12 9.01 16.42
CA GLY A 149 6.27 9.26 17.86
C GLY A 149 5.05 8.91 18.73
N SER A 150 3.92 8.48 18.12
CA SER A 150 2.74 8.00 18.86
C SER A 150 2.81 6.51 19.24
N GLU A 151 3.96 5.87 19.09
CA GLU A 151 4.15 4.46 19.42
C GLU A 151 4.01 4.27 20.94
N VAL A 152 2.81 3.89 21.38
CA VAL A 152 2.53 3.61 22.79
C VAL A 152 3.31 2.38 23.20
N VAL A 153 4.23 2.55 24.15
CA VAL A 153 4.93 1.44 24.79
C VAL A 153 4.28 1.20 26.15
N GLU A 154 3.80 -0.03 26.38
CA GLU A 154 3.37 -0.48 27.71
C GLU A 154 4.54 -0.31 28.69
N SER A 155 4.23 0.18 29.90
CA SER A 155 5.19 0.57 30.94
C SER A 155 6.14 -0.58 31.34
N GLY A 156 7.24 -0.71 30.62
CA GLY A 156 8.44 -1.44 31.01
C GLY A 156 9.58 -0.49 31.38
N ALA A 157 10.74 -1.04 31.78
CA ALA A 157 11.96 -0.24 31.98
C ALA A 157 12.30 0.55 30.71
N ALA A 158 12.88 1.75 30.84
CA ALA A 158 13.12 2.69 29.73
C ALA A 158 13.82 2.06 28.50
N GLY A 159 14.79 1.14 28.72
CA GLY A 159 15.46 0.41 27.63
C GLY A 159 14.58 -0.62 26.91
N SER A 160 13.61 -1.22 27.60
CA SER A 160 12.60 -2.09 26.96
C SER A 160 11.63 -1.28 26.11
N ALA A 161 11.35 -0.03 26.51
CA ALA A 161 10.41 0.81 25.78
C ALA A 161 10.97 1.26 24.42
N GLU A 162 12.24 1.67 24.41
CA GLU A 162 12.94 2.05 23.17
C GLU A 162 13.04 0.87 22.18
N ALA A 163 13.43 -0.31 22.66
CA ALA A 163 13.54 -1.52 21.83
C ALA A 163 12.19 -1.92 21.21
N ASN A 164 11.11 -1.93 22.02
CA ASN A 164 9.76 -2.24 21.55
C ASN A 164 9.29 -1.24 20.48
N ARG A 165 9.63 0.04 20.62
CA ARG A 165 9.32 1.08 19.64
C ARG A 165 10.07 0.88 18.34
N LEU A 166 11.37 0.56 18.40
CA LEU A 166 12.17 0.27 17.22
C LEU A 166 11.64 -0.98 16.48
N GLU A 167 11.27 -2.02 17.23
CA GLU A 167 10.66 -3.23 16.67
C GLU A 167 9.31 -2.92 16.02
N ALA A 168 8.47 -2.10 16.65
CA ALA A 168 7.21 -1.64 16.07
C ALA A 168 7.42 -0.86 14.77
N ARG A 169 8.38 0.07 14.73
CA ARG A 169 8.77 0.80 13.50
C ARG A 169 9.24 -0.17 12.42
N LEU A 170 10.09 -1.13 12.75
CA LEU A 170 10.58 -2.12 11.80
C LEU A 170 9.45 -2.99 11.24
N GLY A 171 8.51 -3.43 12.09
CA GLY A 171 7.31 -4.15 11.66
C GLY A 171 6.43 -3.34 10.70
N LEU A 172 6.21 -2.06 11.01
CA LEU A 172 5.46 -1.13 10.15
C LEU A 172 6.16 -0.90 8.81
N GLY A 173 7.48 -0.73 8.80
CA GLY A 173 8.27 -0.57 7.58
C GLY A 173 8.17 -1.78 6.66
N ARG A 174 8.28 -3.01 7.22
CA ARG A 174 8.13 -4.26 6.45
C ARG A 174 6.72 -4.39 5.87
N ALA A 175 5.71 -4.12 6.68
CA ALA A 175 4.32 -4.14 6.25
C ALA A 175 4.07 -3.17 5.09
N LEU A 176 4.51 -1.91 5.23
CA LEU A 176 4.36 -0.89 4.20
C LEU A 176 5.09 -1.25 2.92
N LEU A 177 6.31 -1.81 3.00
CA LEU A 177 7.06 -2.25 1.83
C LEU A 177 6.33 -3.37 1.07
N GLU A 178 5.84 -4.38 1.77
CA GLU A 178 5.12 -5.48 1.14
C GLU A 178 3.77 -5.04 0.54
N VAL A 179 3.10 -4.09 1.19
CA VAL A 179 1.87 -3.47 0.67
C VAL A 179 2.15 -2.60 -0.55
N CYS A 180 3.17 -1.75 -0.52
CA CYS A 180 3.55 -0.88 -1.65
C CYS A 180 3.91 -1.71 -2.88
N LYS A 181 4.70 -2.78 -2.73
CA LYS A 181 5.08 -3.66 -3.84
C LYS A 181 3.88 -4.32 -4.54
N ARG A 182 2.78 -4.57 -3.82
CA ARG A 182 1.61 -5.29 -4.33
C ARG A 182 0.43 -4.41 -4.71
N CYS A 183 0.33 -3.25 -4.08
CA CYS A 183 -0.75 -2.29 -4.28
C CYS A 183 -0.22 -0.99 -4.90
N SER A 184 0.95 -1.03 -5.55
CA SER A 184 1.67 0.15 -6.05
C SER A 184 0.73 1.06 -6.85
N GLU A 185 0.13 0.55 -7.92
CA GLU A 185 -0.78 1.29 -8.81
C GLU A 185 -1.94 1.98 -8.09
N ARG A 186 -2.43 1.38 -7.00
CA ARG A 186 -3.61 1.83 -6.27
C ARG A 186 -3.30 2.79 -5.13
N LEU A 187 -2.11 2.70 -4.56
CA LEU A 187 -1.64 3.57 -3.48
C LEU A 187 -0.94 4.84 -3.98
N MET A 188 -0.93 5.09 -5.30
CA MET A 188 -0.31 6.29 -5.89
C MET A 188 -1.11 7.59 -5.72
N LEU A 189 -2.20 7.59 -4.94
CA LEU A 189 -2.86 8.82 -4.54
C LEU A 189 -1.84 9.75 -3.85
N PRO A 190 -1.71 11.03 -4.27
CA PRO A 190 -0.61 11.90 -3.84
C PRO A 190 -0.48 12.04 -2.32
N ALA A 191 -1.60 12.03 -1.59
CA ALA A 191 -1.60 12.17 -0.14
C ALA A 191 -0.99 10.94 0.58
N ILE A 192 -1.40 9.72 0.20
CA ILE A 192 -0.91 8.49 0.82
C ILE A 192 0.53 8.23 0.39
N ARG A 193 0.81 8.36 -0.92
CA ARG A 193 2.16 8.25 -1.45
C ARG A 193 3.12 9.24 -0.77
N GLY A 194 2.69 10.49 -0.61
CA GLY A 194 3.48 11.53 0.05
C GLY A 194 3.75 11.23 1.53
N ARG A 195 2.77 10.72 2.27
CA ARG A 195 2.94 10.28 3.67
C ARG A 195 3.93 9.12 3.78
N ILE A 196 3.83 8.12 2.91
CA ILE A 196 4.77 6.98 2.91
C ILE A 196 6.18 7.44 2.53
N ALA A 197 6.30 8.29 1.51
CA ALA A 197 7.58 8.88 1.08
C ALA A 197 8.21 9.71 2.20
N ALA A 198 7.43 10.55 2.88
CA ALA A 198 7.92 11.36 3.99
C ALA A 198 8.45 10.50 5.14
N ARG A 199 7.68 9.51 5.57
CA ARG A 199 8.08 8.62 6.66
C ARG A 199 9.33 7.81 6.34
N SER A 200 9.35 7.21 5.15
CA SER A 200 10.50 6.42 4.69
C SER A 200 11.74 7.29 4.51
N PHE A 201 11.59 8.53 4.04
CA PHE A 201 12.68 9.49 4.02
C PHE A 201 13.22 9.76 5.42
N VAL A 202 12.37 10.19 6.37
CA VAL A 202 12.78 10.55 7.72
C VAL A 202 13.47 9.38 8.42
N LEU A 203 12.85 8.19 8.42
CA LEU A 203 13.37 7.02 9.13
C LEU A 203 14.57 6.36 8.44
N SER A 204 14.74 6.53 7.12
CA SER A 204 15.95 6.05 6.42
C SER A 204 17.19 6.92 6.70
N ARG A 205 16.97 8.15 7.18
CA ARG A 205 18.03 9.11 7.55
C ARG A 205 18.27 9.20 9.05
N GLY A 206 17.57 8.38 9.84
CA GLY A 206 17.74 8.34 11.29
C GLY A 206 19.16 7.99 11.74
N GLU A 207 19.44 8.24 13.03
CA GLU A 207 20.76 7.94 13.63
C GLU A 207 21.00 6.43 13.73
N ALA A 208 19.94 5.66 13.96
CA ALA A 208 20.01 4.20 14.13
C ALA A 208 20.39 3.51 12.81
N LYS A 209 21.47 2.73 12.85
CA LYS A 209 21.97 1.93 11.72
C LYS A 209 21.51 0.48 11.82
N GLY A 210 21.24 -0.16 10.69
CA GLY A 210 20.93 -1.59 10.60
C GLY A 210 19.73 -1.90 9.71
N ASP A 211 19.12 -3.07 9.93
CA ASP A 211 18.03 -3.60 9.11
C ASP A 211 16.82 -2.67 9.02
N ALA A 212 16.49 -1.96 10.11
CA ALA A 212 15.40 -0.99 10.13
C ALA A 212 15.63 0.12 9.08
N GLN A 213 16.83 0.69 9.05
CA GLN A 213 17.19 1.75 8.11
C GLN A 213 17.14 1.26 6.66
N GLU A 214 17.59 0.03 6.40
CA GLU A 214 17.56 -0.58 5.08
C GLU A 214 16.13 -0.74 4.56
N ILE A 215 15.21 -1.22 5.39
CA ILE A 215 13.80 -1.37 5.03
C ILE A 215 13.18 -0.02 4.65
N TRP A 216 13.45 1.02 5.43
CA TRP A 216 12.95 2.37 5.13
C TRP A 216 13.57 2.95 3.86
N ARG A 217 14.86 2.66 3.59
CA ARG A 217 15.52 3.06 2.34
C ARG A 217 14.92 2.38 1.13
N GLN A 218 14.66 1.07 1.21
CA GLN A 218 13.99 0.32 0.15
C GLN A 218 12.58 0.84 -0.10
N LEU A 219 11.83 1.15 0.97
CA LEU A 219 10.50 1.74 0.86
C LEU A 219 10.55 3.14 0.22
N PHE A 220 11.53 3.97 0.57
CA PHE A 220 11.70 5.27 -0.05
C PHE A 220 11.99 5.14 -1.54
N ALA A 221 12.87 4.21 -1.94
CA ALA A 221 13.17 3.94 -3.34
C ALA A 221 11.94 3.49 -4.14
N GLU A 222 11.14 2.58 -3.56
CA GLU A 222 9.89 2.07 -4.15
C GLU A 222 8.88 3.21 -4.43
N VAL A 223 8.78 4.17 -3.50
CA VAL A 223 7.76 5.23 -3.56
C VAL A 223 8.24 6.48 -4.30
N SER A 224 9.55 6.74 -4.34
CA SER A 224 10.13 7.92 -4.98
C SER A 224 9.89 7.92 -6.48
N GLY A 225 10.19 6.81 -7.17
CA GLY A 225 10.05 6.68 -8.63
C GLY A 225 10.83 7.71 -9.46
N ALA A 226 11.66 8.52 -8.80
CA ALA A 226 12.44 9.64 -9.34
C ALA A 226 13.66 9.86 -8.41
N SER A 227 14.47 10.88 -8.69
CA SER A 227 15.59 11.24 -7.82
C SER A 227 15.11 11.69 -6.43
N ASP A 228 15.95 11.46 -5.41
CA ASP A 228 15.69 11.87 -4.02
C ASP A 228 15.31 13.34 -3.94
N CYS A 229 16.00 14.21 -4.68
CA CYS A 229 15.79 15.65 -4.66
C CYS A 229 14.39 16.04 -5.15
N VAL A 230 13.94 15.49 -6.28
CA VAL A 230 12.60 15.76 -6.84
C VAL A 230 11.52 15.24 -5.90
N THR A 231 11.73 14.06 -5.31
CA THR A 231 10.78 13.45 -4.38
C THR A 231 10.66 14.27 -3.10
N VAL A 232 11.79 14.70 -2.53
CA VAL A 232 11.83 15.55 -1.32
C VAL A 232 11.18 16.89 -1.60
N GLN A 233 11.43 17.51 -2.75
CA GLN A 233 10.76 18.76 -3.14
C GLN A 233 9.24 18.58 -3.25
N ARG A 234 8.80 17.49 -3.89
CA ARG A 234 7.37 17.18 -4.11
C ARG A 234 6.61 16.91 -2.81
N PHE A 235 7.23 16.25 -1.85
CA PHE A 235 6.60 15.83 -0.60
C PHE A 235 7.11 16.59 0.63
N LEU A 236 7.74 17.75 0.43
CA LEU A 236 8.37 18.55 1.49
C LEU A 236 7.41 18.86 2.63
N SER A 237 6.14 19.18 2.33
CA SER A 237 5.13 19.48 3.36
C SER A 237 4.90 18.31 4.32
N PHE A 238 4.82 17.08 3.79
CA PHE A 238 4.65 15.88 4.61
C PHE A 238 5.92 15.56 5.41
N ILE A 239 7.10 15.78 4.82
CA ILE A 239 8.39 15.59 5.52
C ILE A 239 8.49 16.55 6.70
N LEU A 240 8.19 17.84 6.49
CA LEU A 240 8.22 18.85 7.55
C LEU A 240 7.20 18.56 8.66
N GLU A 241 6.05 17.98 8.34
CA GLU A 241 5.06 17.54 9.32
C GLU A 241 5.59 16.40 10.20
N ASP A 242 6.16 15.35 9.61
CA ASP A 242 6.76 14.24 10.36
C ASP A 242 7.98 14.71 11.19
N LEU A 243 8.79 15.63 10.66
CA LEU A 243 9.90 16.25 11.41
C LEU A 243 9.39 17.02 12.65
N ARG A 244 8.32 17.80 12.50
CA ARG A 244 7.71 18.52 13.62
C ARG A 244 7.25 17.55 14.71
N LEU A 245 6.55 16.47 14.34
CA LEU A 245 6.09 15.46 15.29
C LEU A 245 7.24 14.82 16.06
N LEU A 246 8.35 14.51 15.39
CA LEU A 246 9.55 13.96 16.05
C LEU A 246 10.25 14.98 16.95
N LEU A 247 10.29 16.26 16.56
CA LEU A 247 10.88 17.32 17.40
C LEU A 247 10.06 17.56 18.68
N ASP A 248 8.74 17.43 18.58
CA ASP A 248 7.79 17.56 19.69
C ASP A 248 7.75 16.28 20.57
N SER A 249 8.41 15.19 20.14
CA SER A 249 8.47 13.93 20.86
C SER A 249 9.22 14.04 22.20
N PRO A 250 8.81 13.32 23.26
CA PRO A 250 9.57 13.26 24.51
C PRO A 250 10.90 12.50 24.37
N TRP A 251 11.08 11.73 23.30
CA TRP A 251 12.23 10.85 23.09
C TRP A 251 13.41 11.57 22.44
N ARG A 252 14.63 11.32 22.92
CA ARG A 252 15.85 11.97 22.41
C ARG A 252 16.20 11.49 21.01
N GLU A 253 16.00 10.21 20.75
CA GLU A 253 16.35 9.53 19.50
C GLU A 253 15.48 10.07 18.35
N ASP A 254 14.21 10.38 18.63
CA ASP A 254 13.30 11.01 17.67
C ASP A 254 13.81 12.38 17.21
N LYS A 255 14.35 13.17 18.15
CA LYS A 255 14.96 14.46 17.84
C LYS A 255 16.26 14.29 17.05
N GLY A 256 17.02 13.23 17.32
CA GLY A 256 18.20 12.83 16.54
C GLY A 256 17.81 12.50 15.09
N ASP A 257 16.82 11.62 14.91
CA ASP A 257 16.29 11.25 13.60
C ASP A 257 15.78 12.49 12.83
N ALA A 258 15.05 13.38 13.51
CA ALA A 258 14.57 14.62 12.92
C ALA A 258 15.71 15.54 12.48
N ALA A 259 16.76 15.69 13.31
CA ALA A 259 17.92 16.51 12.98
C ALA A 259 18.68 15.96 11.76
N CYS A 260 18.90 14.64 11.70
CA CYS A 260 19.57 14.00 10.56
C CYS A 260 18.74 14.11 9.27
N ALA A 261 17.42 13.89 9.36
CA ALA A 261 16.52 14.05 8.23
C ALA A 261 16.43 15.51 7.76
N LEU A 262 16.35 16.49 8.66
CA LEU A 262 16.39 17.92 8.32
C LEU A 262 17.71 18.30 7.64
N GLN A 263 18.83 17.80 8.14
CA GLN A 263 20.13 18.01 7.50
C GLN A 263 20.15 17.44 6.08
N ALA A 264 19.55 16.27 5.86
CA ALA A 264 19.41 15.68 4.53
C ALA A 264 18.53 16.52 3.60
N VAL A 265 17.40 17.06 4.08
CA VAL A 265 16.56 18.00 3.31
C VAL A 265 17.37 19.21 2.87
N CYS A 266 18.07 19.87 3.80
CA CYS A 266 18.88 21.05 3.50
C CYS A 266 19.97 20.73 2.47
N ARG A 267 20.65 19.57 2.58
CA ARG A 267 21.66 19.16 1.60
C ARG A 267 21.07 18.94 0.20
N LEU A 268 19.90 18.31 0.11
CA LEU A 268 19.26 17.99 -1.17
C LEU A 268 18.69 19.24 -1.85
N LEU A 269 18.11 20.16 -1.07
CA LEU A 269 17.41 21.33 -1.61
C LEU A 269 18.27 22.59 -1.70
N SER A 270 19.38 22.69 -0.97
CA SER A 270 20.28 23.85 -1.02
C SER A 270 20.74 24.21 -2.44
N PRO A 271 21.14 23.26 -3.31
CA PRO A 271 21.48 23.58 -4.70
C PRO A 271 20.32 24.20 -5.48
N ILE A 272 19.09 23.73 -5.26
CA ILE A 272 17.89 24.26 -5.93
C ILE A 272 17.56 25.65 -5.41
N TRP A 273 17.61 25.86 -4.10
CA TRP A 273 17.31 27.14 -3.49
C TRP A 273 18.33 28.21 -3.86
N THR A 274 19.62 27.83 -3.95
CA THR A 274 20.67 28.74 -4.39
C THR A 274 20.53 29.10 -5.87
N ASP A 275 20.22 28.15 -6.75
CA ASP A 275 19.94 28.41 -8.17
C ASP A 275 18.68 29.28 -8.34
N THR A 276 17.59 28.95 -7.65
CA THR A 276 16.34 29.74 -7.67
C THR A 276 16.57 31.16 -7.15
N GLY A 277 17.39 31.30 -6.10
CA GLY A 277 17.80 32.60 -5.57
C GLY A 277 18.61 33.41 -6.57
N ARG A 278 19.56 32.78 -7.28
CA ARG A 278 20.33 33.43 -8.35
C ARG A 278 19.43 33.90 -9.48
N ARG A 279 18.54 33.05 -10.00
CA ARG A 279 17.60 33.41 -11.09
C ARG A 279 16.61 34.51 -10.71
N LYS A 280 16.30 34.66 -9.41
CA LYS A 280 15.51 35.80 -8.92
C LYS A 280 16.30 37.10 -8.87
N CYS A 281 17.60 37.04 -8.64
CA CYS A 281 18.49 38.20 -8.59
C CYS A 281 19.03 38.59 -9.98
N ASP A 282 19.16 37.63 -10.90
CA ASP A 282 19.58 37.82 -12.27
C ASP A 282 18.73 36.92 -13.20
N PRO A 283 17.65 37.46 -13.79
CA PRO A 283 16.70 36.69 -14.60
C PRO A 283 17.14 36.47 -16.06
N ALA A 284 18.32 36.98 -16.45
CA ALA A 284 18.90 36.82 -17.78
C ALA A 284 19.57 35.44 -17.95
#